data_AF-A0A920NH21-F1
#
_entry.id   AF-A0A920NH21-F1
#
_cell.length_a   1.000
_cell.length_b   1.000
_cell.length_c   1.000
_cell.angle_alpha   90.00
_cell.angle_beta   90.00
_cell.angle_gamma   90.00
#
_symmetry.space_group_name_H-M   'P 1'
#
loop_
_entity.id
_entity.type
_entity.pdbx_description
1 polymer ?
#
loop_
_entity_poly.entity_id
_entity_poly.type
_entity_poly.pdbx_seq_one_letter_code
_entity_poly.pdbx_strand_id
1 'polypeptide(L)'
;MGGGSGLRAAVGLSESGLKTACISKVFPTRSHTAAAQGGISAALGNAGEDDWRWHMYDTVKGSDWLGDQDCIEYLCKEAPQAVIELEHYGVPFSRTKEGKIYQRAFGGMTKNYGNEPIKRTWLQPIEQDMQYFILCMGPNS
;
A
#
# COMPACT_ATOMS: atom_id res chain seq x y z
N MET A 1 -16.00 -0.07 9.58
CA MET A 1 -14.80 -0.88 9.89
C MET A 1 -13.63 0.07 10.04
N GLY A 2 -12.82 -0.02 11.11
CA GLY A 2 -11.70 0.92 11.38
C GLY A 2 -10.31 0.41 10.97
N GLY A 3 -10.21 -0.49 9.99
CA GLY A 3 -8.93 -0.93 9.41
C GLY A 3 -8.46 -0.03 8.27
N GLY A 4 -7.29 -0.32 7.67
CA GLY A 4 -6.69 0.54 6.64
C GLY A 4 -7.61 0.86 5.45
N SER A 5 -8.30 -0.15 4.90
CA SER A 5 -9.25 0.05 3.80
C SER A 5 -10.47 0.88 4.20
N GLY A 6 -11.05 0.60 5.37
CA GLY A 6 -12.21 1.32 5.88
C GLY A 6 -11.90 2.79 6.21
N LEU A 7 -10.71 3.05 6.75
CA LEU A 7 -10.24 4.41 7.02
C LEU A 7 -9.90 5.16 5.73
N ARG A 8 -9.23 4.55 4.75
CA ARG A 8 -8.96 5.19 3.45
C ARG A 8 -10.24 5.54 2.69
N ALA A 9 -11.24 4.66 2.75
CA ALA A 9 -12.56 4.92 2.18
C ALA A 9 -13.26 6.08 2.90
N ALA A 10 -13.19 6.12 4.24
CA ALA A 10 -13.78 7.21 5.02
C ALA A 10 -13.13 8.57 4.72
N VAL A 11 -11.80 8.61 4.57
CA VAL A 11 -11.05 9.80 4.10
C VAL A 11 -11.56 10.25 2.74
N GLY A 12 -11.59 9.36 1.75
CA GLY A 12 -11.99 9.73 0.38
C GLY A 12 -13.44 10.23 0.29
N LEU A 13 -14.36 9.63 1.04
CA LEU A 13 -15.74 10.11 1.14
C LEU A 13 -15.82 11.50 1.81
N SER A 14 -15.03 11.72 2.87
CA SER A 14 -14.98 13.01 3.55
C SER A 14 -14.35 14.11 2.69
N GLU A 15 -13.26 13.82 1.98
CA GLU A 15 -12.61 14.72 1.01
C GLU A 15 -13.56 15.08 -0.14
N SER A 16 -14.45 14.16 -0.51
CA SER A 16 -15.52 14.40 -1.49
C SER A 16 -16.69 15.23 -0.95
N GLY A 17 -16.60 15.74 0.28
CA GLY A 17 -17.61 16.59 0.91
C GLY A 17 -18.82 15.84 1.48
N LEU A 18 -18.77 14.50 1.56
CA LEU A 18 -19.87 13.69 2.08
C LEU A 18 -19.77 13.52 3.60
N LYS A 19 -20.92 13.64 4.28
CA LYS A 19 -21.02 13.32 5.72
C LYS A 19 -20.78 11.83 5.92
N THR A 20 -19.64 11.51 6.50
CA THR A 20 -19.15 10.12 6.58
C THR A 20 -19.02 9.68 8.03
N ALA A 21 -19.55 8.50 8.36
CA ALA A 21 -19.42 7.90 9.68
C ALA A 21 -18.60 6.60 9.59
N CYS A 22 -17.47 6.54 10.29
CA CYS A 22 -16.65 5.33 10.39
C CYS A 22 -16.96 4.59 11.70
N ILE A 23 -17.73 3.50 11.63
CA ILE A 23 -18.10 2.69 12.80
C ILE A 23 -17.12 1.51 12.95
N SER A 24 -16.57 1.31 14.15
CA SER A 24 -15.65 0.21 14.44
C SER A 24 -15.92 -0.41 15.80
N LYS A 25 -15.85 -1.75 15.90
CA LYS A 25 -16.00 -2.50 17.16
C LYS A 25 -14.81 -2.28 18.10
N VAL A 26 -13.64 -2.06 17.53
CA VAL A 26 -12.39 -1.79 18.26
C VAL A 26 -11.88 -0.41 17.89
N PHE A 27 -11.08 0.18 18.77
CA PHE A 27 -10.38 1.42 18.43
C PHE A 27 -9.58 1.22 17.13
N PRO A 28 -9.64 2.12 16.14
CA PRO A 28 -9.13 1.85 14.79
C PRO A 28 -7.66 1.40 14.73
N THR A 29 -6.82 1.92 15.63
CA THR A 29 -5.40 1.52 15.75
C THR A 29 -5.17 0.08 16.21
N ARG A 30 -6.21 -0.60 16.69
CA ARG A 30 -6.19 -2.01 17.11
C ARG A 30 -6.82 -2.94 16.07
N SER A 31 -7.07 -2.44 14.87
CA SER A 31 -7.46 -3.29 13.75
C SER A 31 -6.29 -4.20 13.34
N HIS A 32 -6.58 -5.36 12.72
CA HIS A 32 -5.54 -6.29 12.28
C HIS A 32 -4.55 -5.70 11.25
N THR A 33 -4.93 -4.60 10.57
CA THR A 33 -4.00 -3.87 9.70
C THR A 33 -2.76 -3.38 10.46
N ALA A 34 -2.89 -3.07 11.76
CA ALA A 34 -1.77 -2.63 12.59
C ALA A 34 -0.71 -3.72 12.85
N ALA A 35 -1.01 -5.00 12.59
CA ALA A 35 -0.07 -6.10 12.75
C ALA A 35 0.68 -6.45 11.45
N ALA A 36 0.48 -5.70 10.36
CA ALA A 36 1.12 -5.96 9.08
C ALA A 36 2.63 -5.66 9.15
N GLN A 37 3.45 -6.62 8.69
CA GLN A 37 4.92 -6.50 8.67
C GLN A 37 5.54 -6.78 7.30
N GLY A 38 4.76 -7.37 6.38
CA GLY A 38 5.23 -7.77 5.05
C GLY A 38 5.57 -6.57 4.17
N GLY A 39 4.85 -5.47 4.34
CA GLY A 39 4.95 -4.30 3.48
C GLY A 39 3.79 -4.16 2.51
N ILE A 40 3.88 -3.13 1.68
CA ILE A 40 3.00 -2.92 0.54
C ILE A 40 3.86 -3.05 -0.73
N SER A 41 3.27 -3.60 -1.79
CA SER A 41 3.94 -3.90 -3.06
C SER A 41 3.50 -2.90 -4.12
N ALA A 42 4.44 -2.14 -4.69
CA ALA A 42 4.16 -1.26 -5.83
C ALA A 42 5.38 -1.09 -6.73
N ALA A 43 5.13 -1.03 -8.04
CA ALA A 43 6.16 -0.86 -9.06
C ALA A 43 6.64 0.60 -9.14
N LEU A 44 7.35 1.06 -8.10
CA LEU A 44 7.90 2.43 -8.02
C LEU A 44 9.19 2.62 -8.81
N GLY A 45 9.91 1.53 -9.13
CA GLY A 45 11.19 1.60 -9.83
C GLY A 45 12.33 2.26 -9.03
N ASN A 46 12.23 2.32 -7.70
CA ASN A 46 13.23 2.99 -6.84
C ASN A 46 14.48 2.14 -6.60
N ALA A 47 14.36 0.81 -6.67
CA ALA A 47 15.47 -0.13 -6.47
C ALA A 47 16.06 -0.69 -7.77
N GLY A 48 15.49 -0.35 -8.92
CA GLY A 48 15.82 -0.85 -10.25
C GLY A 48 14.67 -0.59 -11.21
N GLU A 49 14.87 -0.87 -12.50
CA GLU A 49 13.80 -0.80 -13.49
C GLU A 49 12.63 -1.73 -13.10
N ASP A 50 11.42 -1.21 -13.15
CA ASP A 50 10.20 -1.92 -12.78
C ASP A 50 9.04 -1.49 -13.68
N ASP A 51 8.09 -2.41 -13.94
CA ASP A 51 6.86 -2.17 -14.70
C ASP A 51 5.68 -2.80 -13.95
N TRP A 52 4.57 -2.05 -13.86
CA TRP A 52 3.34 -2.52 -13.25
C TRP A 52 2.79 -3.78 -13.93
N ARG A 53 3.09 -4.00 -15.22
CA ARG A 53 2.72 -5.21 -15.97
C ARG A 53 3.43 -6.45 -15.45
N TRP A 54 4.68 -6.32 -14.98
CA TRP A 54 5.39 -7.42 -14.34
C TRP A 54 4.76 -7.75 -12.99
N HIS A 55 4.33 -6.73 -12.25
CA HIS A 55 3.57 -6.91 -11.02
C HIS A 55 2.21 -7.57 -11.25
N MET A 56 1.51 -7.19 -12.32
CA MET A 56 0.28 -7.85 -12.74
C MET A 56 0.56 -9.33 -13.04
N TYR A 57 1.56 -9.63 -13.87
CA TYR A 57 1.92 -11.01 -14.21
C TYR A 57 2.22 -11.88 -12.97
N ASP A 58 3.04 -11.36 -12.04
CA ASP A 58 3.35 -12.05 -10.78
C ASP A 58 2.07 -12.31 -9.96
N THR A 59 1.13 -11.36 -9.97
CA THR A 59 -0.12 -11.44 -9.21
C THR A 59 -1.10 -12.44 -9.84
N VAL A 60 -1.26 -12.44 -11.17
CA VAL A 60 -2.13 -13.40 -11.84
C VAL A 60 -1.55 -14.82 -11.71
N LYS A 61 -0.23 -14.98 -11.93
CA LYS A 61 0.47 -16.26 -11.71
C LYS A 61 0.36 -16.72 -10.26
N GLY A 62 0.54 -15.82 -9.29
CA GLY A 62 0.44 -16.11 -7.87
C GLY A 62 -0.97 -16.46 -7.41
N SER A 63 -1.99 -16.00 -8.11
CA SER A 63 -3.39 -16.36 -7.91
C SER A 63 -3.79 -17.71 -8.53
N ASP A 64 -2.83 -18.42 -9.13
CA ASP A 64 -3.06 -19.67 -9.90
C ASP A 64 -4.07 -19.47 -11.05
N TRP A 65 -4.04 -18.29 -11.68
CA TRP A 65 -4.96 -17.87 -12.76
C TRP A 65 -6.45 -17.77 -12.36
N LEU A 66 -6.77 -17.84 -11.06
CA LEU A 66 -8.14 -17.73 -10.55
C LEU A 66 -8.54 -16.30 -10.19
N GLY A 67 -7.59 -15.37 -10.13
CA GLY A 67 -7.87 -13.96 -9.85
C GLY A 67 -8.48 -13.25 -11.05
N ASP A 68 -9.39 -12.31 -10.77
CA ASP A 68 -9.99 -11.49 -11.82
C ASP A 68 -8.95 -10.49 -12.38
N GLN A 69 -8.68 -10.62 -13.68
CA GLN A 69 -7.55 -9.93 -14.29
C GLN A 69 -7.80 -8.43 -14.45
N ASP A 70 -9.04 -8.00 -14.58
CA ASP A 70 -9.40 -6.58 -14.65
C ASP A 70 -9.14 -5.87 -13.30
N CYS A 71 -9.45 -6.54 -12.19
CA CYS A 71 -9.21 -6.07 -10.83
C CYS A 71 -7.73 -6.08 -10.51
N ILE A 72 -7.00 -7.10 -10.95
CA ILE A 72 -5.55 -7.19 -10.78
C ILE A 72 -4.83 -6.11 -11.60
N GLU A 73 -5.26 -5.87 -12.85
CA GLU A 73 -4.73 -4.79 -13.68
C GLU A 73 -4.90 -3.43 -12.97
N TYR A 74 -6.12 -3.13 -12.52
CA TYR A 74 -6.41 -1.89 -11.79
C TYR A 74 -5.54 -1.76 -10.53
N LEU A 75 -5.46 -2.83 -9.72
CA LEU A 75 -4.64 -2.85 -8.51
C LEU A 75 -3.17 -2.54 -8.81
N CYS A 76 -2.56 -3.25 -9.76
CA CYS A 76 -1.14 -3.13 -10.04
C CYS A 76 -0.79 -1.79 -10.68
N LYS A 77 -1.69 -1.23 -11.51
CA LYS A 77 -1.54 0.06 -12.17
C LYS A 77 -1.66 1.24 -11.20
N GLU A 78 -2.61 1.18 -10.26
CA GLU A 78 -2.84 2.26 -9.28
C GLU A 78 -1.92 2.18 -8.06
N ALA A 79 -1.32 1.01 -7.78
CA ALA A 79 -0.47 0.80 -6.62
C ALA A 79 0.67 1.86 -6.46
N PRO A 80 1.43 2.26 -7.51
CA PRO A 80 2.44 3.30 -7.36
C PRO A 80 1.88 4.63 -6.85
N GLN A 81 0.76 5.08 -7.42
CA GLN A 81 0.13 6.35 -7.05
C GLN A 81 -0.42 6.31 -5.62
N ALA A 82 -1.10 5.23 -5.25
CA ALA A 82 -1.64 5.05 -3.90
C ALA A 82 -0.55 5.08 -2.81
N VAL A 83 0.66 4.64 -3.13
CA VAL A 83 1.77 4.59 -2.18
C VAL A 83 2.42 5.94 -2.01
N ILE A 84 2.56 6.69 -3.09
CA ILE A 84 2.99 8.09 -3.05
C ILE A 84 1.97 8.94 -2.28
N GLU A 85 0.67 8.67 -2.43
CA GLU A 85 -0.37 9.31 -1.62
C GLU A 85 -0.20 9.03 -0.12
N LEU A 86 0.05 7.78 0.25
CA LEU A 86 0.35 7.41 1.65
C LEU A 86 1.61 8.11 2.17
N GLU A 87 2.63 8.27 1.33
CA GLU A 87 3.83 9.02 1.68
C GLU A 87 3.50 10.50 1.98
N HIS A 88 2.65 11.13 1.17
CA HIS A 88 2.20 12.50 1.38
C HIS A 88 1.30 12.67 2.62
N TYR A 89 0.54 11.63 3.00
CA TYR A 89 -0.17 11.58 4.28
C TYR A 89 0.77 11.38 5.49
N GLY A 90 2.08 11.27 5.28
CA GLY A 90 3.08 11.21 6.34
C GLY A 90 3.42 9.80 6.81
N VAL A 91 3.09 8.76 6.03
CA VAL A 91 3.50 7.39 6.37
C VAL A 91 5.03 7.30 6.35
N PRO A 92 5.67 6.88 7.46
CA PRO A 92 7.13 6.90 7.60
C PRO A 92 7.78 5.71 6.88
N PHE A 93 7.85 5.78 5.55
CA PHE A 93 8.55 4.77 4.77
C PHE A 93 10.07 4.83 4.99
N SER A 94 10.69 3.64 5.07
CA SER A 94 12.15 3.51 5.02
C SER A 94 12.70 4.13 3.74
N ARG A 95 13.88 4.76 3.81
CA ARG A 95 14.45 5.53 2.70
C ARG A 95 15.74 4.93 2.16
N THR A 96 15.97 5.09 0.85
CA THR A 96 17.27 4.86 0.23
C THR A 96 18.23 6.01 0.56
N LYS A 97 19.51 5.86 0.21
CA LYS A 97 20.52 6.94 0.34
C LYS A 97 20.14 8.21 -0.44
N GLU A 98 19.29 8.06 -1.46
CA GLU A 98 18.79 9.13 -2.33
C GLU A 98 17.48 9.75 -1.83
N GLY A 99 16.96 9.32 -0.67
CA GLY A 99 15.71 9.83 -0.10
C GLY A 99 14.43 9.24 -0.69
N LYS A 100 14.53 8.30 -1.64
CA LYS A 100 13.38 7.58 -2.22
C LYS A 100 12.87 6.49 -1.29
N ILE A 101 11.65 6.03 -1.49
CA ILE A 101 11.09 4.87 -0.75
C ILE A 101 11.95 3.63 -1.01
N TYR A 102 12.45 3.01 0.06
CA TYR A 102 13.29 1.82 0.01
C TYR A 102 12.47 0.57 -0.32
N GLN A 103 12.83 -0.17 -1.38
CA GLN A 103 12.20 -1.43 -1.75
C GLN A 103 13.14 -2.63 -1.47
N ARG A 104 12.58 -3.71 -0.91
CA ARG A 104 13.18 -5.02 -0.66
C ARG A 104 12.56 -6.11 -1.54
N ALA A 105 13.26 -7.23 -1.64
CA ALA A 105 12.75 -8.43 -2.30
C ALA A 105 11.66 -9.09 -1.43
N PHE A 106 10.65 -9.65 -2.08
CA PHE A 106 9.60 -10.45 -1.46
C PHE A 106 9.28 -11.67 -2.33
N GLY A 107 8.69 -12.70 -1.73
CA GLY A 107 8.41 -13.96 -2.43
C GLY A 107 7.47 -13.74 -3.62
N GLY A 108 7.78 -14.38 -4.76
CA GLY A 108 6.93 -14.35 -5.95
C GLY A 108 7.03 -13.09 -6.82
N MET A 109 8.00 -12.21 -6.56
CA MET A 109 8.19 -10.98 -7.33
C MET A 109 9.30 -11.11 -8.37
N THR A 110 8.97 -10.87 -9.63
CA THR A 110 9.92 -11.00 -10.74
C THR A 110 9.87 -9.82 -11.72
N LYS A 111 10.95 -9.66 -12.49
CA LYS A 111 11.05 -8.80 -13.66
C LYS A 111 10.95 -9.61 -14.95
N ASN A 112 10.56 -8.94 -16.03
CA ASN A 112 10.46 -9.53 -17.37
C ASN A 112 9.62 -10.83 -17.38
N TYR A 113 8.45 -10.82 -16.74
CA TYR A 113 7.51 -11.95 -16.75
C TYR A 113 8.07 -13.29 -16.21
N GLY A 114 8.81 -13.25 -15.10
CA GLY A 114 9.27 -14.47 -14.42
C GLY A 114 10.77 -14.77 -14.52
N ASN A 115 11.55 -13.92 -15.19
CA ASN A 115 12.95 -14.24 -15.48
C ASN A 115 13.89 -14.06 -14.28
N GLU A 116 13.75 -12.98 -13.54
CA GLU A 116 14.68 -12.64 -12.46
C GLU A 116 13.94 -12.00 -11.27
N PRO A 117 14.42 -12.17 -10.03
CA PRO A 117 13.79 -11.58 -8.85
C PRO A 117 13.92 -10.05 -8.83
N ILE A 118 12.89 -9.35 -8.33
CA ILE A 118 12.86 -7.89 -8.22
C ILE A 118 12.50 -7.44 -6.79
N LYS A 119 12.93 -6.22 -6.44
CA LYS A 119 12.61 -5.56 -5.16
C LYS A 119 11.45 -4.60 -5.36
N ARG A 120 10.24 -4.99 -4.93
CA ARG A 120 9.00 -4.20 -5.13
C ARG A 120 8.21 -3.92 -3.85
N THR A 121 8.58 -4.53 -2.74
CA THR A 121 7.89 -4.36 -1.44
C THR A 121 8.74 -3.53 -0.49
N TRP A 122 8.18 -2.66 0.32
CA TRP A 122 8.93 -1.94 1.38
C TRP A 122 8.46 -2.35 2.77
N LEU A 123 9.29 -2.12 3.78
CA LEU A 123 8.92 -2.37 5.18
C LEU A 123 8.40 -1.08 5.83
N GLN A 124 7.32 -1.21 6.61
CA GLN A 124 6.92 -0.21 7.60
C GLN A 124 7.53 -0.58 8.96
N PRO A 125 8.19 0.34 9.69
CA PRO A 125 8.65 0.09 11.05
C PRO A 125 7.46 -0.17 11.99
N ILE A 126 7.51 -1.26 12.75
CA ILE A 126 6.43 -1.84 13.61
C ILE A 126 5.82 -0.85 14.63
N GLU A 127 6.42 0.32 14.86
CA GLU A 127 6.07 1.19 16.00
C GLU A 127 5.27 2.47 15.69
N GLN A 128 4.97 2.84 14.44
CA GLN A 128 4.42 4.20 14.16
C GLN A 128 3.13 4.28 13.31
N ASP A 129 2.46 3.16 13.06
CA ASP A 129 1.65 3.02 11.84
C ASP A 129 0.21 3.51 11.90
N MET A 130 -0.30 3.89 13.07
CA MET A 130 -1.71 4.24 13.20
C MET A 130 -2.00 5.45 14.11
N GLN A 131 -1.00 5.96 14.84
CA GLN A 131 -1.14 7.26 15.49
C GLN A 131 -1.18 8.38 14.46
N TYR A 132 -0.33 8.34 13.42
CA TYR A 132 -0.27 9.42 12.42
C TYR A 132 -1.49 9.48 11.50
N PHE A 133 -2.04 8.35 11.02
CA PHE A 133 -3.25 8.39 10.17
C PHE A 133 -4.48 8.92 10.92
N ILE A 134 -4.58 8.66 12.24
CA ILE A 134 -5.64 9.25 13.08
C ILE A 134 -5.31 10.71 13.44
N LEU A 135 -4.05 11.07 13.71
CA LEU A 135 -3.65 12.45 13.99
C LEU A 135 -3.81 13.38 12.78
N CYS A 136 -3.51 12.91 11.56
CA CYS A 136 -3.74 13.65 10.32
C CYS A 136 -5.23 13.76 9.95
N MET A 137 -6.08 12.92 10.56
CA MET A 137 -7.54 12.98 10.51
C MET A 137 -8.13 13.76 11.69
N GLY A 138 -7.30 14.36 12.54
CA GLY A 138 -7.74 15.26 13.59
C GLY A 138 -8.43 16.48 12.97
N PRO A 139 -9.59 16.92 13.49
CA PRO A 139 -10.26 18.08 12.95
C PRO A 139 -9.36 19.31 13.08
N ASN A 140 -9.13 20.01 11.98
CA ASN A 140 -8.86 21.45 12.04
C ASN A 140 -10.17 22.12 12.50
N SER A 141 -10.41 22.12 13.81
CA SER A 141 -11.36 22.97 14.51
C SER A 141 -10.92 23.16 15.96
#